data_AF-G2R8P6-F1
#
_entry.id   AF-G2R8P6-F1
#
_cell.length_a   1.000
_cell.length_b   1.000
_cell.length_c   1.000
_cell.angle_alpha   90.00
_cell.angle_beta   90.00
_cell.angle_gamma   90.00
#
_symmetry.space_group_name_H-M   'P 1'
#
loop_
_entity.id
_entity.type
_entity.pdbx_description
1 polymer ?
#
loop_
_entity_poly.entity_id
_entity_poly.type
_entity_poly.pdbx_seq_one_letter_code
_entity_poly.pdbx_strand_id
1 'polypeptide(L)'
;PNPLRCWNCGEYGHATNLCRRDCVQRCFICWSDEHTKANCRCCRHCGEDHKGRRCPETLQCECCGGLGYNAKHCPNAGDKPGDNVCDGPAP
;
A
#
# COMPACT_ATOMS: atom_id res chain seq x y z
N PRO A 1 7.63 -34.68 4.08
CA PRO A 1 7.72 -33.23 4.36
C PRO A 1 8.13 -32.43 3.11
N ASN A 2 7.16 -31.72 2.51
CA ASN A 2 7.25 -30.28 2.20
C ASN A 2 5.97 -29.85 1.45
N PRO A 3 4.86 -29.48 2.11
CA PRO A 3 3.71 -28.93 1.41
C PRO A 3 3.98 -27.45 1.11
N LEU A 4 5.08 -27.16 0.40
CA LEU A 4 5.27 -25.84 -0.16
C LEU A 4 4.23 -25.70 -1.27
N ARG A 5 3.23 -24.85 -1.01
CA ARG A 5 2.26 -24.44 -2.02
C ARG A 5 2.96 -23.50 -2.99
N CYS A 6 2.94 -23.84 -4.26
CA CYS A 6 3.39 -22.96 -5.32
C CYS A 6 2.44 -21.76 -5.40
N TRP A 7 2.99 -20.56 -5.23
CA TRP A 7 2.20 -19.33 -5.30
C TRP A 7 1.83 -18.93 -6.74
N ASN A 8 2.46 -19.57 -7.72
CA ASN A 8 2.17 -19.34 -9.14
C ASN A 8 0.93 -20.13 -9.61
N CYS A 9 0.87 -21.44 -9.31
CA CYS A 9 -0.21 -22.31 -9.78
C CYS A 9 -1.15 -22.82 -8.69
N GLY A 10 -0.83 -22.60 -7.41
CA GLY A 10 -1.62 -23.05 -6.26
C GLY A 10 -1.43 -24.52 -5.87
N GLU A 11 -0.67 -25.30 -6.65
CA GLU A 11 -0.40 -26.72 -6.37
C GLU A 11 0.72 -26.91 -5.34
N TYR A 12 0.74 -28.06 -4.67
CA TYR A 12 1.76 -28.39 -3.67
C TYR A 12 2.92 -29.19 -4.29
N GLY A 13 4.08 -29.16 -3.65
CA GLY A 13 5.21 -30.05 -3.99
C GLY A 13 6.29 -29.42 -4.86
N HIS A 14 6.17 -28.13 -5.20
CA HIS A 14 7.24 -27.38 -5.86
C HIS A 14 7.24 -25.91 -5.44
N ALA A 15 8.41 -25.27 -5.56
CA ALA A 15 8.56 -23.83 -5.37
C ALA A 15 8.11 -23.07 -6.61
N THR A 16 7.67 -21.82 -6.44
CA THR A 16 7.29 -20.90 -7.53
C THR A 16 8.34 -20.85 -8.64
N ASN A 17 9.63 -20.84 -8.29
CA ASN A 17 10.75 -20.74 -9.22
C ASN A 17 10.96 -22.02 -10.06
N LEU A 18 10.33 -23.14 -9.66
CA LEU A 18 10.40 -24.44 -10.32
C LEU A 18 9.06 -24.80 -11.00
N CYS A 19 8.11 -23.86 -11.05
CA CYS A 19 6.82 -24.07 -11.69
C CYS A 19 6.99 -24.10 -13.21
N ARG A 20 6.63 -25.22 -13.83
CA ARG A 20 6.76 -25.44 -15.29
C ARG A 20 5.57 -24.93 -16.12
N ARG A 21 4.51 -24.42 -15.48
CA ARG A 21 3.41 -23.78 -16.21
C ARG A 21 3.81 -22.35 -16.59
N ASP A 22 3.37 -21.90 -17.76
CA ASP A 22 3.26 -20.49 -18.14
C ASP A 22 2.25 -19.80 -17.21
N CYS A 23 2.64 -19.59 -15.96
CA CYS A 23 1.85 -18.86 -14.99
C CYS A 23 2.26 -17.40 -15.08
N VAL A 24 1.35 -16.60 -15.65
CA VAL A 24 1.44 -15.14 -15.72
C VAL A 24 1.72 -14.61 -14.31
N GLN A 25 2.72 -13.75 -14.17
CA GLN A 25 3.09 -13.13 -12.89
C GLN A 25 1.93 -12.25 -12.40
N ARG A 26 0.97 -12.86 -11.71
CA ARG A 26 -0.18 -12.17 -11.12
C ARG A 26 0.27 -11.16 -10.08
N CYS A 27 -0.39 -10.01 -10.05
CA CYS A 27 -0.19 -9.00 -9.04
C CYS A 27 -0.53 -9.54 -7.65
N PHE A 28 0.43 -9.54 -6.72
CA PHE A 28 0.17 -9.97 -5.33
C PHE A 28 -0.62 -8.95 -4.49
N ILE A 29 -0.96 -7.78 -5.05
CA ILE A 29 -1.72 -6.73 -4.36
C ILE A 29 -3.21 -6.87 -4.67
N CYS A 30 -3.58 -6.95 -5.95
CA CYS A 30 -4.98 -7.01 -6.39
C CYS A 30 -5.34 -8.32 -7.10
N TRP A 31 -4.42 -9.29 -7.15
CA TRP A 31 -4.60 -10.62 -7.76
C TRP A 31 -4.91 -10.65 -9.26
N SER A 32 -4.81 -9.50 -9.95
CA SER A 32 -4.93 -9.39 -11.41
C SER A 32 -3.75 -10.06 -12.12
N ASP A 33 -4.02 -10.72 -13.24
CA ASP A 33 -3.02 -11.26 -14.18
C ASP A 33 -2.64 -10.27 -15.30
N GLU A 34 -3.33 -9.14 -15.43
CA GLU A 34 -3.06 -8.12 -16.46
C GLU A 34 -1.79 -7.30 -16.19
N HIS A 35 -1.33 -7.25 -14.95
CA HIS A 35 -0.16 -6.48 -14.56
C HIS A 35 0.64 -7.14 -13.43
N THR A 36 1.93 -6.85 -13.39
CA THR A 36 2.81 -7.27 -12.30
C THR A 36 2.69 -6.31 -11.11
N LYS A 37 3.17 -6.73 -9.93
CA LYS A 37 3.24 -5.87 -8.72
C LYS A 37 3.87 -4.49 -8.99
N ALA A 38 4.85 -4.41 -9.89
CA ALA A 38 5.53 -3.16 -10.24
C ALA A 38 4.61 -2.15 -10.95
N ASN A 39 3.61 -2.64 -11.69
CA ASN A 39 2.66 -1.83 -12.46
C ASN A 39 1.28 -1.74 -11.79
N CYS A 40 1.12 -2.30 -10.60
CA CYS A 40 -0.12 -2.22 -9.85
C CYS A 40 -0.32 -0.81 -9.28
N ARG A 41 -1.45 -0.19 -9.60
CA ARG A 41 -1.85 1.09 -9.00
C ARG A 41 -2.62 0.95 -7.69
N CYS A 42 -3.03 -0.28 -7.35
CA CYS A 42 -3.69 -0.56 -6.10
C CYS A 42 -2.74 -0.35 -4.91
N CYS A 43 -3.31 0.15 -3.83
CA CYS A 43 -2.64 0.33 -2.58
C CYS A 43 -2.39 -1.02 -1.91
N ARG A 44 -1.15 -1.26 -1.48
CA ARG A 44 -0.75 -2.46 -0.73
C ARG A 44 -1.40 -2.60 0.66
N HIS A 45 -2.03 -1.54 1.17
CA HIS A 45 -2.63 -1.53 2.50
C HIS A 45 -4.14 -1.77 2.45
N CYS A 46 -4.84 -1.12 1.52
CA CYS A 46 -6.31 -1.14 1.47
C CYS A 46 -6.91 -1.65 0.13
N GLY A 47 -6.08 -1.93 -0.89
CA GLY A 47 -6.53 -2.43 -2.20
C GLY A 47 -7.04 -1.38 -3.19
N GLU A 48 -7.26 -0.13 -2.77
CA GLU A 48 -7.84 0.95 -3.59
C GLU A 48 -6.82 1.61 -4.55
N ASP A 49 -7.27 2.35 -5.57
CA ASP A 49 -6.41 3.05 -6.54
C ASP A 49 -5.69 4.27 -5.91
N HIS A 50 -4.57 4.03 -5.23
CA HIS A 50 -3.62 5.06 -4.82
C HIS A 50 -2.26 4.46 -4.42
N LYS A 51 -1.22 5.31 -4.41
CA LYS A 51 0.10 4.92 -3.91
C LYS A 51 0.04 4.68 -2.41
N GLY A 52 0.67 3.60 -1.91
CA GLY A 52 0.65 3.25 -0.48
C GLY A 52 1.06 4.37 0.49
N ARG A 53 1.96 5.27 0.09
CA ARG A 53 2.33 6.46 0.90
C ARG A 53 1.21 7.48 1.10
N ARG A 54 0.14 7.40 0.31
CA ARG A 54 -1.06 8.25 0.40
C ARG A 54 -2.28 7.45 0.83
N CYS A 55 -2.06 6.26 1.41
CA CYS A 55 -3.16 5.44 1.87
C CYS A 55 -3.75 6.01 3.14
N PRO A 56 -5.05 6.38 3.16
CA PRO A 56 -5.66 7.05 4.30
C PRO A 56 -5.59 6.22 5.59
N GLU A 57 -5.57 4.89 5.49
CA GLU A 57 -5.42 4.00 6.66
C GLU A 57 -4.03 4.06 7.30
N THR A 58 -3.00 4.47 6.55
CA THR A 58 -1.61 4.58 7.04
C THR A 58 -1.10 6.00 7.06
N LEU A 59 -1.81 6.92 6.42
CA LEU A 59 -1.45 8.31 6.30
C LEU A 59 -1.81 8.99 7.61
N GLN A 60 -0.80 9.17 8.46
CA GLN A 60 -0.92 9.88 9.72
C GLN A 60 -0.33 11.28 9.57
N CYS A 61 -1.02 12.25 10.13
CA CYS A 61 -0.54 13.60 10.24
C CYS A 61 0.55 13.68 11.30
N GLU A 62 1.76 14.04 10.90
CA GLU A 62 2.91 14.23 11.82
C GLU A 62 2.68 15.39 12.82
N CYS A 63 1.66 16.21 12.55
CA CYS A 63 1.32 17.39 13.34
C CYS A 63 0.44 17.09 14.55
N CYS A 64 -0.62 16.30 14.33
CA CYS A 64 -1.67 16.06 15.32
C CYS A 64 -1.95 14.57 15.56
N GLY A 65 -1.29 13.66 14.82
CA GLY A 65 -1.51 12.22 14.90
C GLY A 65 -2.81 11.73 14.24
N GLY A 66 -3.60 12.61 13.62
CA GLY A 66 -4.84 12.23 12.93
C GLY A 66 -4.58 11.37 11.69
N LEU A 67 -5.49 10.43 11.41
CA LEU A 67 -5.40 9.52 10.26
C LEU A 67 -6.17 10.06 9.05
N GLY A 68 -5.77 9.64 7.85
CA GLY A 68 -6.42 10.00 6.59
C GLY A 68 -5.84 11.22 5.89
N TYR A 69 -4.94 11.98 6.52
CA TYR A 69 -4.34 13.20 5.97
C TYR A 69 -2.89 13.40 6.43
N ASN A 70 -2.11 14.16 5.67
CA ASN A 70 -0.75 14.57 6.04
C ASN A 70 -0.75 15.98 6.66
N ALA A 71 0.41 16.43 7.15
CA ALA A 71 0.55 17.76 7.76
C ALA A 71 0.06 18.92 6.86
N LYS A 72 0.16 18.80 5.53
CA LYS A 72 -0.31 19.83 4.58
C LYS A 72 -1.83 19.95 4.49
N HIS A 73 -2.54 18.87 4.82
CA HIS A 73 -3.99 18.82 4.85
C HIS A 73 -4.50 18.68 6.28
N CYS A 74 -3.69 19.06 7.28
CA CYS A 74 -4.11 19.03 8.66
C CYS A 74 -5.16 20.13 8.89
N PRO A 75 -6.34 19.80 9.45
CA PRO A 75 -7.33 20.81 9.80
C PRO A 75 -6.84 21.76 10.91
N ASN A 76 -5.77 21.39 11.62
CA ASN A 76 -5.11 22.22 12.63
C ASN A 76 -3.82 22.88 12.10
N ALA A 77 -3.53 22.79 10.78
CA ALA A 77 -2.42 23.56 10.22
C ALA A 77 -2.75 25.05 10.37
N GLY A 78 -1.87 25.82 11.02
CA GLY A 78 -2.05 27.26 11.14
C GLY A 78 -2.18 27.90 9.75
N ASP A 79 -2.98 28.97 9.65
CA ASP A 79 -3.43 29.64 8.41
C ASP A 79 -2.32 30.21 7.50
N LYS A 80 -1.04 29.93 7.76
CA LYS A 80 0.09 30.51 7.01
C LYS A 80 0.50 29.62 5.84
N PRO A 81 0.35 30.09 4.58
CA PRO A 81 0.77 29.33 3.42
C PRO A 81 2.30 29.22 3.36
N GLY A 82 2.81 28.00 3.53
CA GLY A 82 4.23 27.65 3.28
C GLY A 82 4.99 27.15 4.51
N ASP A 83 4.47 27.42 5.70
CA ASP A 83 5.05 26.95 6.94
C ASP A 83 4.32 25.66 7.31
N ASN A 84 4.96 24.49 7.20
CA ASN A 84 4.42 23.24 7.79
C ASN A 84 4.51 23.32 9.33
N VAL A 85 4.06 24.43 9.91
CA VAL A 85 4.15 24.74 11.32
C VAL A 85 2.79 24.45 11.92
N CYS A 86 2.80 23.38 12.68
CA CYS A 86 1.77 23.01 13.61
C CYS A 86 1.65 24.09 14.67
N ASP A 87 0.64 24.95 14.57
CA ASP A 87 0.15 25.60 15.78
C ASP A 87 -0.53 24.48 16.56
N GLY A 88 0.12 24.03 17.63
CA GLY A 88 -0.37 22.93 18.47
C GLY A 88 -1.79 23.19 18.96
N PRO A 89 -2.47 22.20 19.57
CA PRO A 89 -3.80 22.42 20.11
C PRO A 89 -3.78 23.66 21.02
N ALA A 90 -4.67 24.62 20.74
CA ALA A 90 -4.88 25.77 21.59
C ALA A 90 -5.12 25.29 23.04
N PRO A 91 -4.53 25.94 24.06
CA PRO A 91 -4.69 25.57 25.46
C PRO A 91 -6.15 25.60 25.91
#